data_AF-A0A7Z9WE35-F1
#
_entry.id   AF-A0A7Z9WE35-F1
#
_cell.length_a   1.000
_cell.length_b   1.000
_cell.length_c   1.000
_cell.angle_alpha   90.00
_cell.angle_beta   90.00
_cell.angle_gamma   90.00
#
_symmetry.space_group_name_H-M   'P 1'
#
loop_
_entity.id
_entity.type
_entity.pdbx_description
1 polymer ?
#
loop_
_entity_poly.entity_id
_entity_poly.type
_entity_poly.pdbx_seq_one_letter_code
_entity_poly.pdbx_strand_id
1 'polypeptide(L)'
;MFITTFYDGVAIYRTDKVIYARFLEPHVVLSTCMVAGGMRNDLDFVLNHQTCEPSGHFRAKTAMKDTGAYMRSICKALGINHHKCAMMSTAANMMNAAFVKEDFHGLEVAAVVTAGGETNAGRAGDPASVVETEQGFKSLKGTEGCSPDEGTINIMLFVGHALKTAALVRSVITATEAKSAALQELSVN
;
A
#
# COMPACT_ATOMS: atom_id res chain seq x y z
N MET A 1 -12.63 -10.08 8.59
CA MET A 1 -13.02 -9.41 9.85
C MET A 1 -13.23 -7.93 9.57
N PHE A 2 -14.36 -7.36 9.99
CA PHE A 2 -14.56 -5.91 9.98
C PHE A 2 -13.67 -5.27 11.06
N ILE A 3 -13.03 -4.15 10.75
CA ILE A 3 -12.13 -3.43 11.66
C ILE A 3 -12.79 -2.16 12.18
N THR A 4 -13.17 -1.27 11.26
CA THR A 4 -13.72 0.05 11.59
C THR A 4 -14.37 0.67 10.36
N THR A 5 -15.12 1.75 10.57
CA THR A 5 -15.58 2.65 9.50
C THR A 5 -14.98 4.04 9.74
N PHE A 6 -14.42 4.65 8.70
CA PHE A 6 -13.95 6.03 8.72
C PHE A 6 -14.99 6.95 8.07
N TYR A 7 -15.27 8.07 8.74
CA TYR A 7 -16.18 9.16 8.34
C TYR A 7 -17.50 8.69 7.71
N ASP A 8 -17.98 7.51 8.09
CA ASP A 8 -19.14 6.80 7.50
C ASP A 8 -19.06 6.53 5.99
N GLY A 9 -17.93 6.83 5.34
CA GLY A 9 -17.70 6.67 3.90
C GLY A 9 -16.83 5.48 3.52
N VAL A 10 -16.05 4.93 4.46
CA VAL A 10 -15.12 3.83 4.18
C VAL A 10 -15.14 2.76 5.27
N ALA A 11 -15.53 1.54 4.91
CA ALA A 11 -15.46 0.39 5.80
C ALA A 11 -14.15 -0.39 5.57
N ILE A 12 -13.39 -0.62 6.65
CA ILE A 12 -12.11 -1.34 6.62
C ILE A 12 -12.30 -2.76 7.09
N TYR A 13 -11.72 -3.69 6.35
CA TYR A 13 -11.73 -5.12 6.64
C TYR A 13 -10.31 -5.68 6.61
N ARG A 14 -10.07 -6.71 7.43
CA ARG A 14 -8.84 -7.49 7.44
C ARG A 14 -9.14 -8.98 7.37
N THR A 15 -8.41 -9.68 6.54
CA THR A 15 -8.24 -11.13 6.53
C THR A 15 -6.79 -11.45 6.91
N ASP A 16 -6.42 -12.72 6.98
CA ASP A 16 -5.06 -13.13 7.35
C ASP A 16 -3.97 -12.48 6.48
N LYS A 17 -4.27 -12.22 5.19
CA LYS A 17 -3.29 -11.69 4.23
C LYS A 17 -3.71 -10.43 3.49
N VAL A 18 -4.93 -9.94 3.71
CA VAL A 18 -5.44 -8.76 3.00
C VAL A 18 -6.05 -7.80 3.99
N ILE A 19 -5.65 -6.54 3.91
CA ILE A 19 -6.46 -5.42 4.42
C ILE A 19 -7.09 -4.75 3.20
N TYR A 20 -8.39 -4.53 3.25
CA TYR A 20 -9.09 -3.84 2.17
C TYR A 20 -10.08 -2.83 2.71
N ALA A 21 -10.19 -1.73 1.99
CA ALA A 21 -11.18 -0.70 2.21
C ALA A 21 -12.30 -0.87 1.20
N ARG A 22 -13.55 -0.86 1.69
CA ARG A 22 -14.76 -0.79 0.88
C ARG A 22 -15.29 0.64 0.94
N PHE A 23 -15.43 1.26 -0.22
CA PHE A 23 -16.08 2.56 -0.33
C PHE A 23 -17.59 2.38 -0.19
N LEU A 24 -18.19 3.13 0.74
CA LEU A 24 -19.64 3.17 0.97
C LEU A 24 -20.32 4.27 0.14
N GLU A 25 -19.50 5.17 -0.40
CA GLU A 25 -19.87 6.25 -1.31
C GLU A 25 -18.77 6.46 -2.37
N PRO A 26 -19.02 7.18 -3.48
CA PRO A 26 -18.01 7.38 -4.51
C PRO A 26 -16.76 8.13 -3.99
N HIS A 27 -15.58 7.56 -4.24
CA HIS A 27 -14.29 8.16 -3.87
C HIS A 27 -13.42 8.41 -5.11
N VAL A 28 -12.66 9.51 -5.09
CA VAL A 28 -11.53 9.70 -6.00
C VAL A 28 -10.30 9.07 -5.37
N VAL A 29 -9.70 8.11 -6.07
CA VAL A 29 -8.54 7.35 -5.63
C VAL A 29 -7.34 7.77 -6.47
N LEU A 30 -6.25 8.17 -5.82
CA LEU A 30 -4.94 8.32 -6.44
C LEU A 30 -4.00 7.28 -5.82
N SER A 31 -3.40 6.43 -6.63
CA SER A 31 -2.51 5.38 -6.11
C SER A 31 -1.33 5.07 -7.03
N THR A 32 -0.27 4.52 -6.43
CA THR A 32 0.92 4.00 -7.11
C THR A 32 0.79 2.50 -7.43
N CYS A 33 -0.42 1.93 -7.37
CA CYS A 33 -0.63 0.50 -7.61
C CYS A 33 -0.17 0.11 -9.03
N MET A 34 0.54 -1.02 -9.15
CA MET A 34 0.96 -1.56 -10.45
C MET A 34 -0.22 -1.96 -11.32
N VAL A 35 -1.34 -2.38 -10.72
CA VAL A 35 -2.58 -2.75 -11.41
C VAL A 35 -3.69 -1.81 -10.98
N ALA A 36 -4.38 -1.22 -11.95
CA ALA A 36 -5.47 -0.26 -11.75
C ALA A 36 -5.08 0.98 -10.89
N GLY A 37 -3.79 1.35 -10.90
CA GLY A 37 -3.29 2.57 -10.28
C GLY A 37 -3.57 3.85 -11.07
N GLY A 38 -2.96 4.95 -10.65
CA GLY A 38 -3.24 6.29 -11.16
C GLY A 38 -4.45 6.92 -10.47
N MET A 39 -5.07 7.90 -11.15
CA MET A 39 -6.26 8.60 -10.65
C MET A 39 -7.54 7.95 -11.20
N ARG A 40 -8.42 7.48 -10.30
CA ARG A 40 -9.64 6.73 -10.61
C ARG A 40 -10.81 7.26 -9.77
N ASN A 41 -12.03 7.11 -10.25
CA ASN A 41 -13.25 7.53 -9.56
C ASN A 41 -14.39 6.50 -9.67
N ASP A 42 -14.04 5.28 -10.07
CA ASP A 42 -14.96 4.21 -10.41
C ASP A 42 -14.62 2.92 -9.65
N LEU A 43 -13.81 3.00 -8.58
CA LEU A 43 -13.45 1.89 -7.73
C LEU A 43 -14.43 1.77 -6.55
N ASP A 44 -14.71 0.54 -6.15
CA ASP A 44 -15.47 0.21 -4.95
C ASP A 44 -14.54 -0.24 -3.81
N PHE A 45 -13.30 -0.66 -4.15
CA PHE A 45 -12.33 -1.18 -3.19
C PHE A 45 -10.90 -0.73 -3.46
N VAL A 46 -10.11 -0.60 -2.39
CA VAL A 46 -8.65 -0.60 -2.45
C VAL A 46 -8.10 -1.66 -1.51
N LEU A 47 -7.08 -2.38 -1.97
CA LEU A 47 -6.54 -3.54 -1.27
C LEU A 47 -5.05 -3.35 -0.99
N ASN A 48 -4.63 -3.82 0.17
CA ASN A 48 -3.24 -4.04 0.52
C ASN A 48 -3.06 -5.53 0.85
N HIS A 49 -2.29 -6.23 0.02
CA HIS A 49 -2.14 -7.68 0.10
C HIS A 49 -0.71 -8.10 0.47
N GLN A 50 -0.61 -9.01 1.44
CA GLN A 50 0.64 -9.62 1.87
C GLN A 50 1.04 -10.74 0.91
N THR A 51 2.14 -10.55 0.18
CA THR A 51 2.58 -11.48 -0.89
C THR A 51 3.54 -12.57 -0.43
N CYS A 52 4.07 -12.49 0.79
CA CYS A 52 5.00 -13.49 1.34
C CYS A 52 4.51 -14.09 2.66
N GLU A 53 4.99 -15.30 2.96
CA GLU A 53 4.86 -15.86 4.31
C GLU A 53 5.83 -15.19 5.29
N PRO A 54 5.47 -15.07 6.58
CA PRO A 54 6.38 -14.58 7.63
C PRO A 54 7.66 -15.41 7.75
N SER A 55 7.60 -16.70 7.42
CA SER A 55 8.72 -17.64 7.48
C SER A 55 9.31 -17.88 6.08
N GLY A 56 10.46 -17.30 5.79
CA GLY A 56 11.33 -17.69 4.67
C GLY A 56 11.13 -16.95 3.35
N HIS A 57 10.43 -15.81 3.33
CA HIS A 57 10.25 -14.97 2.13
C HIS A 57 9.81 -15.72 0.86
N PHE A 58 9.08 -16.84 1.01
CA PHE A 58 8.54 -17.57 -0.13
C PHE A 58 7.37 -16.78 -0.72
N ARG A 59 7.64 -16.06 -1.81
CA ARG A 59 6.62 -15.40 -2.64
C ARG A 59 5.90 -16.43 -3.49
N ALA A 60 4.60 -16.21 -3.70
CA ALA A 60 3.89 -16.91 -4.76
C ALA A 60 4.54 -16.55 -6.11
N LYS A 61 5.23 -17.50 -6.76
CA LYS A 61 5.90 -17.31 -8.06
C LYS A 61 4.99 -16.68 -9.14
N THR A 62 3.68 -16.86 -9.00
CA THR A 62 2.64 -16.28 -9.86
C THR A 62 2.54 -14.76 -9.77
N ALA A 63 2.76 -14.17 -8.58
CA ALA A 63 2.69 -12.72 -8.38
C ALA A 63 3.77 -11.97 -9.18
N MET A 64 4.92 -12.61 -9.43
CA MET A 64 6.05 -12.02 -10.16
C MET A 64 5.94 -12.16 -11.68
N LYS A 65 5.03 -13.01 -12.20
CA LYS A 65 4.89 -13.26 -13.65
C LYS A 65 3.70 -12.54 -14.28
N ASP A 66 2.58 -12.45 -13.57
CA ASP A 66 1.39 -11.74 -14.02
C ASP A 66 0.64 -11.16 -12.83
N THR A 67 0.97 -9.91 -12.50
CA THR A 67 0.36 -9.14 -11.40
C THR A 67 -1.15 -9.00 -11.58
N GLY A 68 -1.64 -8.92 -12.82
CA GLY A 68 -3.06 -8.82 -13.13
C GLY A 68 -3.82 -10.11 -12.84
N ALA A 69 -3.30 -11.27 -13.28
CA ALA A 69 -3.87 -12.57 -12.94
C ALA A 69 -3.83 -12.83 -11.44
N TYR A 70 -2.76 -12.41 -10.77
CA TYR A 70 -2.64 -12.53 -9.33
C TYR A 70 -3.68 -11.67 -8.60
N MET A 71 -3.87 -10.40 -8.99
CA MET A 71 -4.93 -9.56 -8.44
C MET A 71 -6.31 -10.21 -8.63
N ARG A 72 -6.60 -10.77 -9.82
CA ARG A 72 -7.86 -11.45 -10.09
C ARG A 72 -8.10 -12.64 -9.15
N SER A 73 -7.08 -13.42 -8.83
CA SER A 73 -7.23 -14.56 -7.91
C SER A 73 -7.52 -14.11 -6.48
N ILE A 74 -6.86 -13.05 -6.00
CA ILE A 74 -7.13 -12.46 -4.68
C ILE A 74 -8.55 -11.90 -4.62
N CYS A 75 -8.96 -11.13 -5.63
CA CYS A 75 -10.31 -10.56 -5.70
C CYS A 75 -11.37 -11.67 -5.73
N LYS A 76 -11.15 -12.73 -6.49
CA LYS A 76 -12.05 -13.89 -6.54
C LYS A 76 -12.21 -14.55 -5.17
N ALA A 77 -11.11 -14.73 -4.43
CA ALA A 77 -11.15 -15.30 -3.08
C ALA A 77 -11.93 -14.43 -2.08
N LEU A 78 -11.93 -13.11 -2.28
CA LEU A 78 -12.66 -12.14 -1.46
C LEU A 78 -14.10 -11.87 -1.93
N GLY A 79 -14.50 -12.40 -3.09
CA GLY A 79 -15.78 -12.06 -3.72
C GLY A 79 -15.86 -10.61 -4.23
N ILE A 80 -14.70 -9.99 -4.53
CA ILE A 80 -14.60 -8.61 -5.02
C ILE A 80 -14.54 -8.59 -6.55
N ASN A 81 -15.22 -7.62 -7.17
CA ASN A 81 -15.09 -7.38 -8.60
C ASN A 81 -13.72 -6.75 -8.91
N HIS A 82 -12.84 -7.49 -9.56
CA HIS A 82 -11.48 -7.06 -9.87
C HIS A 82 -11.40 -5.87 -10.84
N HIS A 83 -12.48 -5.51 -11.54
CA HIS A 83 -12.54 -4.29 -12.36
C HIS A 83 -12.80 -3.02 -11.54
N LYS A 84 -13.25 -3.18 -10.30
CA LYS A 84 -13.66 -2.12 -9.37
C LYS A 84 -12.71 -2.02 -8.18
N CYS A 85 -11.47 -2.46 -8.34
CA CYS A 85 -10.48 -2.35 -7.29
C CYS A 85 -9.08 -2.01 -7.80
N ALA A 86 -8.29 -1.39 -6.92
CA ALA A 86 -6.84 -1.29 -7.05
C ALA A 86 -6.16 -2.08 -5.93
N MET A 87 -5.00 -2.68 -6.21
CA MET A 87 -4.30 -3.53 -5.26
C MET A 87 -2.83 -3.15 -5.15
N MET A 88 -2.41 -2.85 -3.92
CA MET A 88 -1.01 -2.79 -3.52
C MET A 88 -0.57 -4.15 -3.00
N SER A 89 0.73 -4.40 -3.09
CA SER A 89 1.36 -5.59 -2.55
C SER A 89 2.42 -5.19 -1.54
N THR A 90 2.61 -5.99 -0.49
CA THR A 90 3.67 -5.78 0.49
C THR A 90 4.16 -7.11 1.06
N ALA A 91 5.36 -7.09 1.64
CA ALA A 91 5.87 -8.16 2.47
C ALA A 91 5.45 -8.03 3.95
N ALA A 92 4.92 -6.87 4.35
CA ALA A 92 4.54 -6.62 5.73
C ALA A 92 3.39 -7.52 6.19
N ASN A 93 3.43 -7.94 7.45
CA ASN A 93 2.38 -8.74 8.06
C ASN A 93 1.14 -7.86 8.30
N MET A 94 -0.03 -8.26 7.76
CA MET A 94 -1.29 -7.52 7.94
C MET A 94 -1.74 -7.41 9.41
N MET A 95 -1.25 -8.30 10.27
CA MET A 95 -1.53 -8.24 11.71
C MET A 95 -0.84 -7.05 12.40
N ASN A 96 0.24 -6.54 11.81
CA ASN A 96 1.01 -5.40 12.33
C ASN A 96 0.55 -4.06 11.74
N ALA A 97 -0.59 -4.02 11.07
CA ALA A 97 -1.12 -2.79 10.51
C ALA A 97 -1.55 -1.80 11.62
N ALA A 98 -1.19 -0.54 11.44
CA ALA A 98 -1.69 0.57 12.23
C ALA A 98 -2.94 1.17 11.57
N PHE A 99 -3.95 1.50 12.38
CA PHE A 99 -5.17 2.17 11.97
C PHE A 99 -5.30 3.44 12.81
N VAL A 100 -5.12 4.60 12.20
CA VAL A 100 -5.10 5.89 12.89
C VAL A 100 -6.08 6.83 12.23
N LYS A 101 -6.74 7.66 13.02
CA LYS A 101 -7.69 8.67 12.58
C LYS A 101 -7.48 9.93 13.39
N GLU A 102 -7.48 11.08 12.72
CA GLU A 102 -7.45 12.41 13.31
C GLU A 102 -8.62 13.24 12.78
N ASP A 103 -9.10 14.18 13.58
CA ASP A 103 -10.13 15.16 13.21
C ASP A 103 -9.68 16.57 13.53
N PHE A 104 -9.95 17.50 12.62
CA PHE A 104 -9.72 18.92 12.86
C PHE A 104 -10.80 19.76 12.19
N HIS A 105 -11.64 20.42 12.99
CA HIS A 105 -12.77 21.23 12.53
C HIS A 105 -13.70 20.48 11.55
N GLY A 106 -13.96 19.20 11.80
CA GLY A 106 -14.82 18.36 10.97
C GLY A 106 -14.13 17.79 9.74
N LEU A 107 -12.85 18.08 9.50
CA LEU A 107 -12.03 17.37 8.53
C LEU A 107 -11.44 16.12 9.17
N GLU A 108 -12.02 14.97 8.85
CA GLU A 108 -11.48 13.67 9.26
C GLU A 108 -10.45 13.16 8.25
N VAL A 109 -9.29 12.74 8.75
CA VAL A 109 -8.23 12.05 7.99
C VAL A 109 -7.89 10.75 8.68
N ALA A 110 -7.90 9.65 7.94
CA ALA A 110 -7.56 8.34 8.45
C ALA A 110 -6.45 7.69 7.63
N ALA A 111 -5.56 6.96 8.29
CA ALA A 111 -4.47 6.22 7.68
C ALA A 111 -4.49 4.76 8.12
N VAL A 112 -4.34 3.87 7.14
CA VAL A 112 -4.06 2.45 7.38
C VAL A 112 -2.68 2.15 6.83
N VAL A 113 -1.76 1.82 7.72
CA VAL A 113 -0.34 1.69 7.39
C VAL A 113 0.14 0.30 7.73
N THR A 114 0.82 -0.34 6.79
CA THR A 114 1.57 -1.58 7.04
C THR A 114 3.03 -1.30 6.80
N ALA A 115 3.90 -1.68 7.73
CA ALA A 115 5.35 -1.52 7.61
C ALA A 115 6.06 -2.83 7.98
N GLY A 116 7.02 -3.25 7.15
CA GLY A 116 7.99 -4.32 7.47
C GLY A 116 9.31 -3.67 7.86
N GLY A 117 9.68 -3.79 9.14
CA GLY A 117 10.52 -2.80 9.82
C GLY A 117 12.03 -2.98 9.80
N GLU A 118 12.60 -4.04 9.22
CA GLU A 118 14.05 -4.31 9.46
C GLU A 118 14.93 -4.42 8.22
N THR A 119 14.39 -4.82 7.06
CA THR A 119 15.25 -5.10 5.89
C THR A 119 15.11 -4.09 4.75
N ASN A 120 14.12 -3.18 4.82
CA ASN A 120 13.77 -2.32 3.69
C ASN A 120 12.96 -1.07 4.10
N ALA A 121 13.30 -0.50 5.25
CA ALA A 121 12.86 0.85 5.60
C ALA A 121 13.69 1.82 4.75
N GLY A 122 13.10 2.30 3.65
CA GLY A 122 13.78 3.16 2.68
C GLY A 122 13.07 4.49 2.47
N ARG A 123 13.84 5.55 2.27
CA ARG A 123 13.40 6.88 1.84
C ARG A 123 14.22 7.39 0.66
N ALA A 124 13.71 8.46 0.03
CA ALA A 124 14.46 9.14 -1.00
C ALA A 124 15.80 9.67 -0.44
N GLY A 125 16.87 9.44 -1.18
CA GLY A 125 18.24 9.82 -0.80
C GLY A 125 19.05 8.71 -0.11
N ASP A 126 18.44 7.57 0.24
CA ASP A 126 19.20 6.40 0.69
C ASP A 126 20.01 5.81 -0.48
N PRO A 127 21.18 5.16 -0.21
CA PRO A 127 21.97 4.52 -1.26
C PRO A 127 21.13 3.51 -2.05
N ALA A 128 21.32 3.49 -3.37
CA ALA A 128 20.65 2.50 -4.22
C ALA A 128 21.11 1.08 -3.85
N SER A 129 20.17 0.14 -3.85
CA SER A 129 20.44 -1.30 -3.68
C SER A 129 20.44 -2.06 -5.01
N VAL A 130 19.97 -1.43 -6.08
CA VAL A 130 19.85 -2.05 -7.41
C VAL A 130 20.21 -1.07 -8.50
N VAL A 131 20.59 -1.61 -9.66
CA VAL A 131 20.72 -0.89 -10.91
C VAL A 131 19.80 -1.52 -11.95
N GLU A 132 19.09 -0.69 -12.70
CA GLU A 132 18.33 -1.12 -13.86
C GLU A 132 19.28 -1.38 -15.03
N THR A 133 19.15 -2.53 -15.68
CA THR A 133 19.92 -2.92 -16.86
C THR A 133 18.98 -3.40 -17.96
N GLU A 134 19.46 -3.58 -19.18
CA GLU A 134 18.66 -4.14 -20.29
C GLU A 134 18.07 -5.53 -19.97
N GLN A 135 18.66 -6.26 -19.02
CA GLN A 135 18.23 -7.60 -18.59
C GLN A 135 17.32 -7.55 -17.35
N GLY A 136 16.94 -6.34 -16.90
CA GLY A 136 16.19 -6.08 -15.67
C GLY A 136 17.06 -5.54 -14.54
N PHE A 137 16.54 -5.60 -13.31
CA PHE A 137 17.22 -5.08 -12.13
C PHE A 137 18.29 -6.05 -11.62
N LYS A 138 19.45 -5.50 -11.27
CA LYS A 138 20.56 -6.24 -10.67
C LYS A 138 20.95 -5.60 -9.34
N SER A 139 21.10 -6.40 -8.28
CA SER A 139 21.59 -5.91 -6.99
C SER A 139 23.03 -5.42 -7.09
N LEU A 140 23.33 -4.34 -6.37
CA LEU A 140 24.70 -3.83 -6.23
C LEU A 140 25.50 -4.71 -5.26
N LYS A 141 26.83 -4.66 -5.36
CA LYS A 141 27.71 -5.43 -4.47
C LYS A 141 27.47 -5.04 -3.00
N GLY A 142 27.24 -6.02 -2.13
CA GLY A 142 26.94 -5.77 -0.71
C GLY A 142 25.47 -5.45 -0.42
N THR A 143 24.58 -5.58 -1.42
CA THR A 143 23.13 -5.40 -1.28
C THR A 143 22.37 -6.65 -1.72
N GLU A 144 23.05 -7.80 -1.68
CA GLU A 144 22.47 -9.10 -2.01
C GLU A 144 21.30 -9.38 -1.05
N GLY A 145 20.10 -9.56 -1.60
CA GLY A 145 18.88 -9.73 -0.81
C GLY A 145 17.96 -8.49 -0.80
N CYS A 146 18.45 -7.32 -1.22
CA CYS A 146 17.61 -6.16 -1.46
C CYS A 146 17.03 -6.23 -2.88
N SER A 147 15.72 -6.40 -2.98
CA SER A 147 14.98 -6.41 -4.25
C SER A 147 14.19 -5.10 -4.42
N PRO A 148 14.09 -4.51 -5.63
CA PRO A 148 13.28 -3.32 -5.85
C PRO A 148 11.78 -3.58 -5.64
N ASP A 149 11.37 -4.85 -5.71
CA ASP A 149 9.99 -5.27 -5.52
C ASP A 149 9.59 -5.37 -4.04
N GLU A 150 10.51 -5.08 -3.12
CA GLU A 150 10.20 -4.98 -1.71
C GLU A 150 9.71 -3.55 -1.47
N GLY A 151 8.39 -3.38 -1.41
CA GLY A 151 7.77 -2.21 -0.78
C GLY A 151 7.22 -2.68 0.54
N THR A 152 7.93 -2.47 1.64
CA THR A 152 7.47 -2.93 2.96
C THR A 152 6.48 -1.96 3.60
N ILE A 153 6.43 -0.71 3.12
CA ILE A 153 5.56 0.34 3.68
C ILE A 153 4.49 0.74 2.68
N ASN A 154 3.24 0.36 2.96
CA ASN A 154 2.07 0.80 2.23
C ASN A 154 1.21 1.68 3.14
N ILE A 155 0.71 2.78 2.60
CA ILE A 155 -0.16 3.74 3.29
C ILE A 155 -1.45 3.86 2.48
N MET A 156 -2.59 3.53 3.09
CA MET A 156 -3.90 3.90 2.58
C MET A 156 -4.38 5.12 3.37
N LEU A 157 -4.37 6.28 2.72
CA LEU A 157 -4.80 7.55 3.31
C LEU A 157 -6.20 7.90 2.82
N PHE A 158 -7.11 8.15 3.75
CA PHE A 158 -8.51 8.46 3.51
C PHE A 158 -8.80 9.85 4.08
N VAL A 159 -9.53 10.66 3.31
CA VAL A 159 -9.91 12.02 3.71
C VAL A 159 -11.41 12.12 3.55
N GLY A 160 -12.13 12.41 4.63
CA GLY A 160 -13.60 12.44 4.67
C GLY A 160 -14.23 13.63 3.92
N HIS A 161 -13.47 14.32 3.08
CA HIS A 161 -13.91 15.46 2.29
C HIS A 161 -13.37 15.36 0.86
N ALA A 162 -14.20 15.76 -0.11
CA ALA A 162 -13.78 15.83 -1.50
C ALA A 162 -12.63 16.84 -1.68
N LEU A 163 -11.48 16.33 -2.10
CA LEU A 163 -10.31 17.17 -2.39
C LEU A 163 -10.31 17.62 -3.86
N LYS A 164 -9.83 18.84 -4.10
CA LYS A 164 -9.40 19.24 -5.44
C LYS A 164 -8.28 18.31 -5.89
N THR A 165 -8.18 18.02 -7.19
CA THR A 165 -7.13 17.14 -7.74
C THR A 165 -5.72 17.55 -7.30
N ALA A 166 -5.41 18.84 -7.28
CA ALA A 166 -4.12 19.34 -6.79
C ALA A 166 -3.86 19.02 -5.31
N ALA A 167 -4.90 19.09 -4.46
CA ALA A 167 -4.79 18.74 -3.04
C ALA A 167 -4.63 17.23 -2.84
N LEU A 168 -5.30 16.41 -3.65
CA LEU A 168 -5.12 14.95 -3.65
C LEU A 168 -3.69 14.55 -4.06
N VAL A 169 -3.10 15.22 -5.06
CA VAL A 169 -1.70 14.99 -5.41
C VAL A 169 -0.77 15.46 -4.29
N ARG A 170 -1.07 16.60 -3.65
CA ARG A 170 -0.28 17.13 -2.52
C ARG A 170 -0.30 16.21 -1.30
N SER A 171 -1.38 15.47 -1.07
CA SER A 171 -1.46 14.53 0.05
C SER A 171 -0.46 13.38 -0.08
N VAL A 172 -0.15 12.93 -1.31
CA VAL A 172 0.89 11.92 -1.57
C VAL A 172 2.26 12.42 -1.14
N ILE A 173 2.59 13.68 -1.45
CA ILE A 173 3.86 14.32 -1.02
C ILE A 173 3.91 14.37 0.50
N THR A 174 2.84 14.87 1.13
CA THR A 174 2.74 15.01 2.59
C THR A 174 2.89 13.65 3.29
N ALA A 175 2.22 12.60 2.81
CA ALA A 175 2.33 11.25 3.34
C ALA A 175 3.75 10.67 3.15
N THR A 176 4.43 11.02 2.05
CA THR A 176 5.81 10.59 1.77
C THR A 176 6.81 11.28 2.70
N GLU A 177 6.65 12.58 2.94
CA GLU A 177 7.44 13.35 3.91
C GLU A 177 7.24 12.81 5.32
N ALA A 178 5.99 12.57 5.74
CA ALA A 178 5.66 11.98 7.04
C ALA A 178 6.29 10.59 7.22
N LYS A 179 6.20 9.72 6.20
CA LYS A 179 6.88 8.42 6.21
C LYS A 179 8.38 8.59 6.40
N SER A 180 9.00 9.49 5.65
CA SER A 180 10.46 9.69 5.69
C SER A 180 10.92 10.24 7.03
N ALA A 181 10.17 11.18 7.62
CA ALA A 181 10.42 11.72 8.96
C ALA A 181 10.30 10.62 10.03
N ALA A 182 9.23 9.83 10.00
CA ALA A 182 9.03 8.74 10.95
C ALA A 182 10.18 7.71 10.90
N LEU A 183 10.62 7.34 9.70
CA LEU A 183 11.75 6.43 9.52
C LEU A 183 13.07 7.00 10.08
N GLN A 184 13.30 8.29 9.85
CA GLN A 184 14.49 8.98 10.35
C GLN A 184 14.47 9.11 11.88
N GLU A 185 13.34 9.49 12.47
CA GLU A 185 13.16 9.63 13.92
C GLU A 185 13.30 8.28 14.65
N LEU A 186 12.79 7.21 14.05
CA LEU A 186 12.90 5.85 14.59
C LEU A 186 14.29 5.23 14.39
N SER A 187 15.17 5.85 13.59
CA SER A 187 16.52 5.34 13.28
C SER A 187 16.51 3.92 12.69
N VAL A 188 15.56 3.64 11.80
CA VAL A 188 15.36 2.31 11.19
C VAL A 188 15.70 2.26 9.70
N ASN A 189 16.30 3.32 9.15
CA ASN A 189 16.83 3.35 7.77
C ASN A 189 18.31 2.97 7.71
#